data_AF-A0A6I8NMA1-F1
#
_entry.id   AF-A0A6I8NMA1-F1
#
_cell.length_a   1.000
_cell.length_b   1.000
_cell.length_c   1.000
_cell.angle_alpha   90.00
_cell.angle_beta   90.00
_cell.angle_gamma   90.00
#
_symmetry.space_group_name_H-M   'P 1'
#
loop_
_entity.id
_entity.type
_entity.pdbx_description
1 polymer ?
#
loop_
_entity_poly.entity_id
_entity_poly.type
_entity_poly.pdbx_seq_one_letter_code
_entity_poly.pdbx_strand_id
1 'polypeptide(L)'
;MQQVPALKIDGITISQSNLSVLKQVEQEKQLAWAQQCICQGFKALEQILQGTAGKYCMGDEVSMADLCLVPQVANAERFKVNLAPYPTIKRINEALLNLEAFQVTHPCRQPDTPPELRA
;
A
#
# COMPACT_ATOMS: atom_id res chain seq x y z
N MET A 1 17.78 -22.89 0.48
CA MET A 1 17.31 -21.49 0.62
C MET A 1 17.65 -21.02 2.02
N GLN A 2 18.64 -20.14 2.14
CA GLN A 2 19.06 -19.55 3.42
C GLN A 2 17.94 -18.61 3.90
N GLN A 3 17.54 -18.71 5.16
CA GLN A 3 16.60 -17.76 5.76
C GLN A 3 17.23 -16.36 5.71
N VAL A 4 16.58 -15.44 5.00
CA VAL A 4 16.95 -14.02 5.03
C VAL A 4 16.46 -13.46 6.37
N PRO A 5 17.32 -12.81 7.17
CA PRO A 5 16.90 -12.24 8.44
C PRO A 5 15.79 -11.22 8.21
N ALA A 6 14.65 -11.44 8.86
CA ALA A 6 13.54 -10.50 8.85
C ALA A 6 14.04 -9.15 9.40
N LEU A 7 14.03 -8.12 8.55
CA LEU A 7 14.20 -6.73 8.95
C LEU A 7 13.05 -6.38 9.90
N LYS A 8 13.31 -6.46 11.21
CA LYS A 8 12.44 -5.91 12.25
C LYS A 8 12.55 -4.38 12.18
N ILE A 9 11.71 -3.78 11.35
CA ILE A 9 11.36 -2.36 11.44
C ILE A 9 10.12 -2.30 12.33
N ASP A 10 10.19 -1.51 13.40
CA ASP A 10 9.23 -1.48 14.50
C ASP A 10 7.76 -1.56 14.06
N GLY A 11 7.18 -2.74 14.29
CA GLY A 11 5.76 -2.94 14.59
C GLY A 11 4.72 -2.85 13.47
N ILE A 12 4.93 -2.12 12.37
CA ILE A 12 3.78 -1.75 11.49
C ILE A 12 3.87 -2.32 10.06
N THR A 13 5.05 -2.69 9.56
CA THR A 13 5.22 -2.86 8.10
C THR A 13 5.24 -4.31 7.58
N ILE A 14 5.35 -5.35 8.43
CA ILE A 14 5.55 -6.73 7.91
C ILE A 14 4.24 -7.53 7.71
N SER A 15 3.14 -7.22 8.42
CA SER A 15 1.91 -8.02 8.27
C SER A 15 1.11 -7.66 7.01
N GLN A 16 1.17 -6.42 6.53
CA GLN A 16 0.28 -5.97 5.45
C GLN A 16 0.71 -6.42 4.04
N SER A 17 1.99 -6.68 3.82
CA SER A 17 2.58 -6.92 2.49
C SER A 17 3.34 -8.24 2.37
N ASN A 18 3.51 -8.99 3.46
CA ASN A 18 4.26 -10.24 3.41
C ASN A 18 3.37 -11.45 3.02
N LEU A 19 3.39 -11.78 1.73
CA LEU A 19 2.70 -12.96 1.20
C LEU A 19 3.15 -14.28 1.85
N SER A 20 4.38 -14.38 2.38
CA SER A 20 4.82 -15.60 3.07
C SER A 20 4.11 -15.80 4.41
N VAL A 21 3.77 -14.72 5.11
CA VAL A 21 2.98 -14.76 6.34
C VAL A 21 1.53 -15.09 6.00
N LEU A 22 0.99 -14.48 4.94
CA LEU A 22 -0.36 -14.80 4.47
C LEU A 22 -0.53 -16.29 4.16
N LYS A 23 0.48 -16.92 3.53
CA LYS A 23 0.48 -18.36 3.23
C LYS A 23 0.47 -19.27 4.48
N GLN A 24 0.82 -18.75 5.65
CA GLN A 24 0.75 -19.49 6.92
C GLN A 24 -0.64 -19.42 7.56
N VAL A 25 -1.50 -18.52 7.08
CA VAL A 25 -2.91 -18.44 7.48
C VAL A 25 -3.72 -19.42 6.64
N GLU A 26 -4.69 -20.09 7.26
CA GLU A 26 -5.67 -20.94 6.56
C GLU A 26 -6.27 -20.19 5.38
N GLN A 27 -6.35 -20.83 4.21
CA GLN A 27 -6.69 -20.18 2.94
C GLN A 27 -7.99 -19.37 3.00
N GLU A 28 -9.01 -19.90 3.69
CA GLU A 28 -10.30 -19.25 3.89
C GLU A 28 -10.23 -17.96 4.73
N LYS A 29 -9.22 -17.85 5.60
CA LYS A 29 -9.02 -16.71 6.51
C LYS A 29 -8.04 -15.66 5.95
N GLN A 30 -7.31 -15.98 4.89
CA GLN A 30 -6.28 -15.09 4.33
C GLN A 30 -6.83 -13.72 3.94
N LEU A 31 -7.96 -13.68 3.22
CA LEU A 31 -8.57 -12.42 2.79
C LEU A 31 -8.97 -11.54 3.99
N ALA A 32 -9.67 -12.13 4.96
CA ALA A 32 -10.12 -11.40 6.15
C ALA A 32 -8.94 -10.87 6.96
N TRP A 33 -7.88 -11.67 7.11
CA TRP A 33 -6.66 -11.25 7.80
C TRP A 33 -5.97 -10.09 7.08
N ALA A 34 -5.80 -10.19 5.75
CA ALA A 34 -5.18 -9.13 4.96
C ALA A 34 -5.98 -7.81 5.09
N GLN A 35 -7.30 -7.89 4.97
CA GLN A 35 -8.19 -6.73 5.14
C GLN A 35 -8.06 -6.12 6.53
N GLN A 36 -8.06 -6.92 7.59
CA GLN A 36 -7.89 -6.43 8.97
C GLN A 36 -6.55 -5.72 9.16
N CYS A 37 -5.46 -6.32 8.69
CA CYS A 37 -4.14 -5.72 8.77
C CYS A 37 -4.11 -4.38 8.02
N ILE A 38 -4.57 -4.34 6.77
CA ILE A 38 -4.60 -3.12 5.94
C ILE A 38 -5.45 -2.03 6.61
N CYS A 39 -6.67 -2.35 7.05
CA CYS A 39 -7.55 -1.40 7.74
C CYS A 39 -6.92 -0.82 9.00
N GLN A 40 -6.21 -1.64 9.79
CA GLN A 40 -5.55 -1.15 11.01
C GLN A 40 -4.46 -0.12 10.69
N GLY A 41 -3.61 -0.39 9.69
CA GLY A 41 -2.57 0.57 9.30
C GLY A 41 -3.14 1.81 8.61
N PHE A 42 -4.18 1.68 7.78
CA PHE A 42 -4.83 2.84 7.16
C PHE A 42 -5.53 3.72 8.19
N LYS A 43 -6.14 3.14 9.22
CA LYS A 43 -6.68 3.91 10.35
C LYS A 43 -5.58 4.72 11.04
N ALA A 44 -4.42 4.12 11.30
CA ALA A 44 -3.31 4.83 11.94
C ALA A 44 -2.72 5.91 11.03
N LEU A 45 -2.49 5.60 9.76
CA LEU A 45 -1.92 6.51 8.77
C LEU A 45 -2.84 7.71 8.50
N GLU A 46 -4.15 7.48 8.36
CA GLU A 46 -5.14 8.55 8.17
C GLU A 46 -5.09 9.56 9.32
N GLN A 47 -4.86 9.14 10.57
CA GLN A 47 -4.68 10.04 11.70
C GLN A 47 -3.37 10.84 11.63
N ILE A 48 -2.26 10.19 11.24
CA ILE A 48 -0.95 10.86 11.08
C ILE A 48 -1.03 11.94 9.98
N LEU A 49 -1.72 11.64 8.88
CA LEU A 49 -1.85 12.55 7.74
C LEU A 49 -2.62 13.83 8.08
N GLN A 50 -3.49 13.83 9.10
CA GLN A 50 -4.17 15.05 9.55
C GLN A 50 -3.21 16.16 10.00
N GLY A 51 -2.03 15.79 10.50
CA GLY A 51 -1.02 16.75 10.96
C GLY A 51 0.14 16.98 9.99
N THR A 52 0.23 16.21 8.90
CA THR A 52 1.41 16.20 8.01
C THR A 52 1.08 16.45 6.54
N ALA A 53 -0.12 16.10 6.10
CA ALA A 53 -0.47 16.16 4.70
C ALA A 53 -0.76 17.60 4.24
N GLY A 54 -0.13 17.98 3.13
CA GLY A 54 -0.57 19.10 2.28
C GLY A 54 -1.20 18.52 1.01
N LYS A 55 -0.65 18.88 -0.15
CA LYS A 55 -0.98 18.22 -1.43
C LYS A 55 -0.68 16.72 -1.39
N TYR A 56 0.45 16.33 -0.80
CA TYR A 56 0.94 14.96 -0.66
C TYR A 56 1.03 14.54 0.82
N CYS A 57 1.67 13.41 1.12
CA CYS A 57 1.79 12.90 2.50
C CYS A 57 2.52 13.87 3.45
N MET A 58 3.49 14.64 2.95
CA MET A 58 4.33 15.54 3.75
C MET A 58 4.37 16.93 3.10
N GLY A 59 3.37 17.77 3.38
CA GLY A 59 3.23 19.07 2.73
C GLY A 59 2.94 18.95 1.23
N ASP A 60 3.56 19.82 0.43
CA ASP A 60 3.23 19.98 -1.00
C ASP A 60 4.25 19.36 -1.98
N GLU A 61 5.29 18.72 -1.45
CA GLU A 61 6.32 18.02 -2.24
C GLU A 61 6.22 16.50 -2.07
N VAL A 62 6.58 15.76 -3.13
CA VAL A 62 6.59 14.29 -3.10
C VAL A 62 7.72 13.82 -2.20
N SER A 63 7.42 12.88 -1.32
CA SER A 63 8.31 12.36 -0.29
C SER A 63 8.39 10.82 -0.32
N MET A 64 9.24 10.24 0.51
CA MET A 64 9.30 8.79 0.69
C MET A 64 7.96 8.19 1.16
N ALA A 65 7.15 8.95 1.91
CA ALA A 65 5.85 8.47 2.36
C ALA A 65 4.90 8.19 1.18
N ASP A 66 4.96 9.01 0.14
CA ASP A 66 4.14 8.89 -1.07
C ASP A 66 4.53 7.66 -1.90
N LEU A 67 5.84 7.38 -1.98
CA LEU A 67 6.38 6.18 -2.63
C LEU A 67 5.91 4.89 -1.94
N CYS A 68 5.68 4.93 -0.62
CA CYS A 68 5.13 3.81 0.13
C CYS A 68 3.59 3.77 0.07
N LEU A 69 2.92 4.92 -0.05
CA LEU A 69 1.46 5.01 -0.03
C LEU A 69 0.83 4.37 -1.27
N VAL A 70 1.25 4.75 -2.47
CA VAL A 70 0.64 4.31 -3.73
C VAL A 70 0.59 2.78 -3.88
N PRO A 71 1.71 2.03 -3.71
CA PRO A 71 1.65 0.57 -3.78
C PRO A 71 0.80 -0.04 -2.65
N GLN A 72 0.72 0.61 -1.49
CA GLN A 72 -0.11 0.12 -0.40
C GLN A 72 -1.60 0.32 -0.67
N VAL A 73 -2.00 1.40 -1.34
CA VAL A 73 -3.39 1.60 -1.79
C VAL A 73 -3.74 0.58 -2.88
N ALA A 74 -2.85 0.31 -3.83
CA ALA A 74 -3.06 -0.75 -4.82
C ALA A 74 -3.24 -2.14 -4.18
N ASN A 75 -2.50 -2.43 -3.10
CA ASN A 75 -2.71 -3.66 -2.32
C ASN A 75 -4.09 -3.67 -1.62
N ALA A 76 -4.53 -2.54 -1.07
CA ALA A 76 -5.86 -2.42 -0.46
C ALA A 76 -6.97 -2.73 -1.47
N GLU A 77 -6.85 -2.22 -2.70
CA GLU A 77 -7.76 -2.53 -3.80
C GLU A 77 -7.71 -4.02 -4.19
N ARG A 78 -6.51 -4.60 -4.29
CA ARG A 78 -6.31 -6.04 -4.57
C ARG A 78 -7.01 -6.93 -3.54
N PHE A 79 -7.00 -6.55 -2.26
CA PHE A 79 -7.68 -7.26 -1.17
C PHE A 79 -9.11 -6.76 -0.90
N LYS A 80 -9.67 -5.92 -1.81
CA LYS A 80 -11.05 -5.42 -1.74
C LYS A 80 -11.38 -4.67 -0.45
N VAL A 81 -10.41 -3.91 0.09
CA VAL A 81 -10.60 -3.07 1.27
C VAL A 81 -11.40 -1.83 0.90
N ASN A 82 -12.38 -1.48 1.74
CA ASN A 82 -13.14 -0.24 1.59
C ASN A 82 -12.28 0.97 1.98
N LEU A 83 -12.03 1.87 1.03
CA LEU A 83 -11.25 3.10 1.25
C LEU A 83 -12.09 4.31 1.66
N ALA A 84 -13.43 4.22 1.66
CA ALA A 84 -14.30 5.33 2.05
C ALA A 84 -14.00 5.92 3.45
N PRO A 85 -13.57 5.13 4.46
CA PRO A 85 -13.18 5.69 5.76
C PRO A 85 -11.86 6.48 5.78
N TYR A 86 -11.09 6.48 4.68
CA TYR A 86 -9.75 7.07 4.60
C TYR A 86 -9.66 8.16 3.51
N PRO A 87 -10.41 9.28 3.67
CA PRO A 87 -10.52 10.30 2.63
C PRO A 87 -9.20 11.01 2.30
N THR A 88 -8.30 11.19 3.27
CA THR A 88 -7.01 11.85 3.06
C THR A 88 -6.08 10.95 2.26
N ILE A 89 -5.98 9.67 2.64
CA ILE A 89 -5.26 8.64 1.87
C ILE A 89 -5.77 8.61 0.42
N LYS A 90 -7.09 8.55 0.23
CA LYS A 90 -7.71 8.51 -1.10
C LYS A 90 -7.33 9.74 -1.94
N ARG A 91 -7.48 10.94 -1.38
CA ARG A 91 -7.15 12.21 -2.05
C ARG A 91 -5.67 12.27 -2.47
N ILE A 92 -4.76 11.89 -1.58
CA ILE A 92 -3.32 11.92 -1.88
C ILE A 92 -2.99 10.91 -2.97
N ASN A 93 -3.52 9.68 -2.87
CA ASN A 93 -3.30 8.66 -3.89
C ASN A 93 -3.78 9.11 -5.28
N GLU A 94 -4.98 9.69 -5.36
CA GLU A 94 -5.50 10.27 -6.61
C GLU A 94 -4.60 11.39 -7.15
N ALA A 95 -4.06 12.25 -6.29
CA ALA A 95 -3.12 13.30 -6.69
C ALA A 95 -1.80 12.73 -7.23
N LEU A 96 -1.24 11.71 -6.57
CA LEU A 96 0.01 11.06 -6.98
C LEU A 96 -0.12 10.30 -8.29
N LEU A 97 -1.24 9.59 -8.51
CA LEU A 97 -1.50 8.85 -9.76
C LEU A 97 -1.65 9.75 -11.00
N ASN A 98 -1.88 11.06 -10.82
CA ASN A 98 -1.87 12.02 -11.91
C ASN A 98 -0.44 12.43 -12.34
N LEU A 99 0.60 12.10 -11.57
CA LEU A 99 1.98 12.41 -11.93
C LEU A 99 2.54 11.34 -12.87
N GLU A 100 3.21 11.77 -13.93
CA GLU A 100 3.84 10.87 -14.92
C GLU A 100 4.74 9.81 -14.25
N ALA A 101 5.51 10.21 -13.24
CA ALA A 101 6.42 9.33 -12.50
C ALA A 101 5.71 8.11 -11.89
N PHE A 102 4.48 8.25 -11.40
CA PHE A 102 3.70 7.12 -10.86
C PHE A 102 2.98 6.34 -11.96
N GLN A 103 2.63 6.99 -13.08
CA GLN A 103 2.01 6.32 -14.21
C GLN A 103 2.98 5.39 -14.93
N VAL A 104 4.21 5.81 -15.17
CA VAL A 104 5.21 5.00 -15.91
C VAL A 104 5.80 3.88 -15.04
N THR A 105 5.80 4.05 -13.72
CA THR A 105 6.26 3.03 -12.76
C THR A 105 5.17 2.04 -12.35
N HIS A 106 3.95 2.18 -12.89
CA HIS A 106 2.85 1.26 -12.57
C HIS A 106 3.22 -0.20 -12.90
N PRO A 107 2.87 -1.19 -12.04
CA PRO A 107 3.20 -2.60 -12.26
C PRO A 107 2.71 -3.20 -13.58
N CYS A 108 1.68 -2.61 -14.20
CA CYS A 108 1.15 -3.05 -15.49
C CYS A 108 1.96 -2.55 -16.71
N ARG A 109 2.97 -1.70 -16.49
CA ARG A 109 3.78 -1.08 -17.55
C ARG A 109 5.25 -1.47 -17.46
N GLN A 110 5.58 -2.46 -16.65
CA GLN A 110 6.95 -2.92 -16.46
C GLN A 110 7.30 -4.00 -17.51
N PRO A 111 8.59 -4.15 -17.88
CA PRO A 111 8.99 -5.15 -18.88
C PRO A 111 8.64 -6.59 -18.49
N ASP A 112 8.61 -6.89 -17.20
CA ASP A 112 8.32 -8.20 -16.61
C ASP A 112 6.83 -8.42 -16.32
N THR A 113 5.95 -7.44 -16.58
CA THR A 113 4.51 -7.61 -16.43
C THR A 113 4.02 -8.75 -17.32
N PRO A 114 3.29 -9.75 -16.78
CA PRO A 114 2.65 -10.79 -17.57
C PRO A 114 1.74 -10.18 -18.65
N PRO A 115 1.69 -10.72 -19.88
CA PRO A 115 0.94 -10.15 -20.99
C PRO A 115 -0.53 -9.84 -20.66
N GLU A 116 -1.17 -10.69 -19.85
CA GLU A 116 -2.56 -10.56 -19.42
C GLU A 116 -2.83 -9.43 -18.42
N LEU A 117 -1.78 -8.87 -17.81
CA LEU A 117 -1.84 -7.77 -16.86
C LEU A 117 -1.29 -6.46 -17.43
N ARG A 118 -0.86 -6.42 -18.70
CA ARG A 118 -0.34 -5.19 -19.33
C ARG A 118 -1.48 -4.23 -19.67
N ALA A 119 -1.24 -2.95 -19.41
CA ALA A 119 -2.15 -1.85 -19.72
C ALA A 119 -1.96 -1.31 -21.13
#